data_AF-A0A7C3YBX7-F1
#
_entry.id   AF-A0A7C3YBX7-F1
#
_cell.length_a   1.000
_cell.length_b   1.000
_cell.length_c   1.000
_cell.angle_alpha   90.00
_cell.angle_beta   90.00
_cell.angle_gamma   90.00
#
_symmetry.space_group_name_H-M   'P 1'
#
loop_
_entity.id
_entity.type
_entity.pdbx_description
1 polymer ?
#
loop_
_entity_poly.entity_id
_entity_poly.type
_entity_poly.pdbx_seq_one_letter_code
_entity_poly.pdbx_strand_id
1 'polypeptide(L)' 'LLKNGLSQAKDKNFAEIWDKNIIVDEGPKLKRRRIIHRGRATSILKRQSHITLVLTAKSPAKPKAKNRHLK' A
#
# COMPACT_ATOMS: atom_id res chain seq x y z
N LEU A 1 -3.71 -4.79 -8.32
CA LEU A 1 -2.49 -4.55 -7.50
C LEU A 1 -1.75 -5.85 -7.17
N LEU A 2 -2.33 -6.79 -6.41
CA LEU A 2 -1.64 -8.03 -6.01
C LEU A 2 -1.10 -8.86 -7.20
N LYS A 3 -1.90 -9.02 -8.26
CA LYS A 3 -1.47 -9.72 -9.50
C LYS A 3 -0.21 -9.09 -10.12
N ASN A 4 -0.13 -7.76 -10.12
CA ASN A 4 1.03 -7.03 -10.64
C ASN A 4 2.26 -7.25 -9.73
N GLY A 5 2.08 -7.11 -8.42
CA GLY A 5 3.15 -7.36 -7.45
C GLY A 5 3.70 -8.80 -7.53
N LEU A 6 2.84 -9.80 -7.71
CA LEU A 6 3.25 -11.19 -7.92
C LEU A 6 4.00 -11.39 -9.24
N SER A 7 3.60 -10.72 -10.32
CA SER A 7 4.32 -10.77 -11.59
C SER A 7 5.74 -10.24 -11.42
N GLN A 8 5.89 -9.07 -10.82
CA GLN A 8 7.20 -8.46 -10.57
C GLN A 8 8.08 -9.31 -9.65
N ALA A 9 7.49 -9.98 -8.67
CA ALA A 9 8.22 -10.87 -7.77
C ALA A 9 8.72 -12.14 -8.50
N LYS A 10 7.92 -12.68 -9.42
CA LYS A 10 8.35 -13.78 -10.31
C LYS A 10 9.52 -13.34 -11.19
N ASP A 11 9.43 -12.16 -11.79
CA ASP A 11 10.51 -11.61 -12.64
C ASP A 11 11.82 -11.43 -11.85
N LYS A 12 11.73 -11.16 -10.54
CA LYS A 12 12.87 -11.06 -9.61
C LYS A 12 13.28 -12.39 -8.96
N ASN A 13 12.72 -13.52 -9.39
CA ASN A 13 13.00 -14.88 -8.90
C ASN A 13 12.74 -15.12 -7.39
N PHE A 14 11.78 -14.42 -6.79
CA PHE A 14 11.32 -14.74 -5.43
C PHE A 14 10.30 -15.88 -5.48
N ALA A 15 10.66 -17.05 -4.95
CA ALA A 15 9.79 -18.23 -4.93
C ALA A 15 8.76 -18.21 -3.79
N GLU A 16 9.14 -17.70 -2.62
CA GLU A 16 8.25 -17.60 -1.45
C GLU A 16 8.07 -16.14 -1.01
N ILE A 17 6.82 -15.69 -1.04
CA ILE A 17 6.39 -14.35 -0.60
C ILE A 17 5.45 -14.57 0.58
N TRP A 18 5.79 -14.00 1.73
CA TRP A 18 5.16 -14.35 3.00
C TRP A 18 4.37 -13.17 3.60
N ASP A 19 4.99 -12.00 3.78
CA ASP A 19 4.26 -10.84 4.30
C ASP A 19 3.76 -9.92 3.19
N LYS A 20 2.54 -9.42 3.39
CA LYS A 20 1.91 -8.39 2.57
C LYS A 20 1.54 -7.24 3.47
N ASN A 21 2.33 -6.17 3.45
CA ASN A 21 1.94 -4.94 4.11
C ASN A 21 1.18 -4.05 3.12
N ILE A 22 -0.01 -3.59 3.52
CA ILE A 22 -0.89 -2.78 2.68
C ILE A 22 -1.18 -1.49 3.42
N ILE A 23 -0.79 -0.37 2.82
CA ILE A 23 -1.03 0.97 3.33
C ILE A 23 -2.02 1.66 2.38
N VAL A 24 -3.02 2.31 2.94
CA VAL A 24 -4.06 3.01 2.17
C VAL A 24 -4.15 4.44 2.66
N ASP A 25 -3.78 5.37 1.79
CA ASP A 25 -3.75 6.81 2.05
C ASP A 25 -4.84 7.54 1.26
N GLU A 26 -5.11 8.80 1.62
CA GLU A 26 -6.04 9.65 0.89
C GLU A 26 -5.43 10.11 -0.46
N GLY A 27 -6.22 9.99 -1.53
CA GLY A 27 -5.90 10.51 -2.85
C GLY A 27 -6.60 11.84 -3.14
N PRO A 28 -6.30 12.47 -4.30
CA PRO A 28 -6.88 13.76 -4.65
C PRO A 28 -8.41 13.70 -4.76
N LYS A 29 -9.06 14.76 -4.28
CA LYS A 29 -10.53 14.90 -4.31
C LYS A 29 -10.95 15.49 -5.64
N LEU A 30 -11.71 14.73 -6.44
CA LEU A 30 -12.22 15.21 -7.71
C LEU A 30 -13.54 15.96 -7.51
N LYS A 31 -13.60 17.21 -7.95
CA LYS A 31 -14.82 18.03 -7.88
C LYS A 31 -15.81 17.64 -8.98
N ARG A 32 -17.09 17.50 -8.62
CA ARG A 32 -18.23 17.35 -9.52
C ARG A 32 -19.34 18.30 -9.09
N ARG A 33 -20.18 18.73 -10.02
CA ARG A 33 -21.33 19.60 -9.73
C ARG A 33 -22.56 18.73 -9.47
N ARG A 34 -23.27 19.00 -8.37
CA ARG A 34 -24.62 18.50 -8.11
C ARG A 34 -25.58 19.65 -8.34
N ILE A 35 -26.46 19.50 -9.33
CA ILE A 35 -27.57 20.44 -9.52
C ILE A 35 -28.62 20.14 -8.45
N ILE A 36 -29.11 21.18 -7.80
CA ILE A 36 -30.13 21.10 -6.74
C ILE A 36 -31.27 22.09 -7.06
N HIS A 37 -32.31 22.09 -6.22
CA HIS A 37 -33.49 22.94 -6.38
C HIS A 37 -33.16 24.44 -6.42
N ARG A 38 -34.08 25.23 -7.01
CA ARG A 38 -33.97 26.69 -7.15
C ARG A 38 -32.71 27.16 -7.89
N GLY A 39 -32.29 26.42 -8.94
CA GLY A 39 -31.14 26.78 -9.77
C GLY A 39 -29.78 26.75 -9.06
N ARG A 40 -29.70 26.20 -7.85
CA ARG A 40 -28.46 26.13 -7.08
C ARG A 40 -27.60 24.96 -7.53
N ALA A 41 -26.30 25.07 -7.26
CA ALA A 41 -25.38 23.98 -7.49
C ALA A 41 -24.34 23.86 -6.39
N THR A 42 -24.16 22.64 -5.91
CA THR A 42 -23.19 22.32 -4.86
C THR A 42 -22.10 21.40 -5.42
N SER A 43 -20.96 21.33 -4.74
CA SER A 43 -19.89 20.42 -5.14
C SER A 43 -20.03 19.06 -4.46
N ILE A 44 -19.94 17.98 -5.23
CA ILE A 44 -19.63 16.64 -4.72
C ILE A 44 -18.13 16.42 -4.88
N LEU A 45 -17.46 16.02 -3.81
CA LEU A 45 -16.07 15.59 -3.86
C LEU A 45 -16.01 14.08 -3.95
N LYS A 46 -15.49 13.54 -5.05
CA LYS A 46 -15.21 12.11 -5.18
C LYS A 46 -13.84 11.85 -4.56
N ARG A 47 -13.85 11.21 -3.38
CA ARG A 47 -12.65 10.78 -2.67
C ARG A 47 -12.04 9.57 -3.37
N GLN A 48 -10.73 9.60 -3.54
CA GLN A 48 -9.94 8.49 -4.05
C GLN A 48 -8.91 8.10 -2.98
N SER A 49 -8.24 6.97 -3.17
CA SER A 49 -7.20 6.48 -2.27
C SER A 49 -5.97 6.07 -3.05
N HIS A 50 -4.79 6.31 -2.47
CA HIS A 50 -3.55 5.70 -2.92
C HIS A 50 -3.30 4.42 -2.13
N ILE A 51 -2.98 3.32 -2.81
CA ILE A 51 -2.75 2.02 -2.19
C ILE A 51 -1.31 1.63 -2.44
N THR A 52 -0.54 1.52 -1.36
CA THR A 52 0.85 1.07 -1.38
C THR A 52 0.91 -0.37 -0.87
N LEU A 53 1.47 -1.27 -1.67
CA LEU A 53 1.58 -2.69 -1.36
C LEU A 53 3.05 -3.08 -1.32
N VAL A 54 3.50 -3.58 -0.17
CA VAL A 54 4.87 -4.04 0.06
C VAL A 54 4.84 -5.56 0.23
N LEU A 55 5.60 -6.26 -0.63
CA LEU A 55 5.77 -7.70 -0.59
C LEU A 55 7.17 -8.01 -0.07
N THR A 56 7.29 -8.91 0.91
CA THR A 56 8.57 -9.35 1.44
C THR A 56 8.81 -10.83 1.17
N ALA A 57 10.05 -11.15 0.79
CA ALA A 57 10.54 -12.53 0.73
C ALA A 57 11.13 -12.92 2.09
N LYS A 58 11.05 -14.21 2.42
CA LYS A 58 11.57 -14.75 3.68
C LYS A 58 13.10 -14.66 3.71
N SER A 59 13.66 -13.74 4.50
CA SER A 59 15.10 -13.73 4.79
C SER A 59 15.43 -14.74 5.90
N PRO A 60 16.59 -15.42 5.88
CA PRO A 60 17.05 -16.20 7.02
C PRO A 60 17.24 -15.25 8.22
N ALA A 61 16.66 -15.61 9.37
CA ALA A 61 16.62 -14.77 10.56
C ALA A 61 18.03 -14.30 10.96
N LYS A 62 18.21 -12.98 11.17
CA LYS A 62 19.47 -12.43 11.69
C LYS A 62 19.72 -12.99 13.09
N PRO A 63 20.90 -13.57 13.37
CA PRO A 63 21.22 -14.09 14.69
C PRO A 63 21.26 -12.95 15.71
N LYS A 64 20.55 -13.13 16.84
CA LYS A 64 20.56 -12.17 17.95
C LYS A 64 21.99 -12.09 18.52
N ALA A 65 22.56 -10.89 18.58
CA ALA A 65 23.88 -10.68 19.15
C ALA A 65 23.89 -11.07 20.64
N LYS A 66 24.75 -12.01 21.02
CA LYS A 66 25.00 -12.34 22.44
C LYS A 66 25.84 -11.22 23.04
N ASN A 67 25.25 -10.44 23.96
CA ASN A 67 25.99 -9.46 24.75
C ASN A 67 27.00 -10.20 25.63
N ARG A 68 28.29 -10.17 25.27
CA ARG A 68 29.36 -10.60 26.18
C ARG A 68 29.64 -9.43 27.12
N HIS A 69 29.11 -9.52 28.33
CA HIS A 69 29.49 -8.65 29.43
C HIS A 69 30.99 -8.85 29.69
N LEU A 70 31.79 -7.79 29.52
CA LEU A 70 33.23 -7.79 29.84
C LEU A 70 33.36 -7.61 31.36
N LYS A 71 34.11 -8.51 31.99
CA LYS A 71 34.47 -8.46 33.42
C LYS A 71 35.40 -7.29 33.70
#